data_AF-A0A661NYI4-F1
#
_entry.id   AF-A0A661NYI4-F1
#
_cell.length_a   1.000
_cell.length_b   1.000
_cell.length_c   1.000
_cell.angle_alpha   90.00
_cell.angle_beta   90.00
_cell.angle_gamma   90.00
#
_symmetry.space_group_name_H-M   'P 1'
#
loop_
_entity.id
_entity.type
_entity.pdbx_description
1 polymer ?
#
loop_
_entity_poly.entity_id
_entity_poly.type
_entity_poly.pdbx_seq_one_letter_code
_entity_poly.pdbx_strand_id
1 'polypeptide(L)'
;MIEFLRAGGFGMGVVVVVGGITLVTAIMFAHQPDERRMALIRAFTAASLFSVLTAVSSNLATVMVHVPQNPKFADSHDFAKIIMIGIGESLTPAIMGCAILTVTWVIAAVGMRRLSERLSELSGAALASA
;
A
#
# COMPACT_ATOMS: atom_id res chain seq x y z
N MET A 1 8.47 -15.33 4.67
CA MET A 1 7.24 -14.51 4.44
C MET A 1 6.53 -14.17 5.74
N ILE A 2 6.19 -15.14 6.60
CA ILE A 2 5.56 -14.85 7.91
C ILE A 2 6.45 -13.96 8.79
N GLU A 3 7.77 -14.17 8.78
CA GLU A 3 8.72 -13.33 9.52
C GLU A 3 8.74 -11.87 9.04
N PHE A 4 8.60 -11.63 7.73
CA PHE A 4 8.53 -10.29 7.16
C PHE A 4 7.25 -9.55 7.57
N LEU A 5 6.11 -10.27 7.60
CA LEU A 5 4.85 -9.73 8.08
C LEU A 5 4.91 -9.43 9.59
N ARG A 6 5.59 -10.29 10.35
CA ARG A 6 5.79 -10.11 11.79
C ARG A 6 6.72 -8.93 12.11
N ALA A 7 7.76 -8.73 11.31
CA ALA A 7 8.71 -7.63 11.45
C ALA A 7 8.04 -6.26 11.31
N GLY A 8 7.03 -6.13 10.45
CA GLY A 8 6.28 -4.88 10.32
C GLY A 8 5.33 -4.57 11.47
N GLY A 9 5.20 -5.48 12.44
CA GLY A 9 4.40 -5.29 13.65
C GLY A 9 2.91 -5.08 13.37
N PHE A 10 2.22 -4.41 14.29
CA PHE A 10 0.78 -4.11 14.15
C PHE A 10 0.47 -3.24 12.93
N GLY A 11 1.37 -2.30 12.60
CA GLY A 11 1.22 -1.40 11.44
C GLY A 11 1.13 -2.15 10.10
N MET A 12 1.83 -3.28 9.96
CA MET A 12 1.73 -4.14 8.77
C MET A 12 0.32 -4.64 8.52
N GLY A 13 -0.42 -4.99 9.58
CA GLY A 13 -1.80 -5.47 9.46
C GLY A 13 -2.71 -4.42 8.83
N VAL A 14 -2.58 -3.16 9.26
CA VAL A 14 -3.34 -2.04 8.71
C VAL A 14 -2.98 -1.82 7.23
N VAL A 15 -1.69 -1.84 6.89
CA VAL A 15 -1.22 -1.70 5.50
C VAL A 15 -1.78 -2.79 4.60
N VAL A 16 -1.77 -4.05 5.05
CA VAL A 16 -2.28 -5.18 4.27
C VAL A 16 -3.80 -5.10 4.08
N VAL A 17 -4.55 -4.71 5.12
CA VAL A 17 -6.02 -4.57 5.02
C VAL A 17 -6.40 -3.43 4.08
N VAL A 18 -5.84 -2.24 4.29
CA VAL A 18 -6.17 -1.05 3.48
C VAL A 18 -5.66 -1.23 2.04
N GLY A 19 -4.44 -1.73 1.88
CA GLY A 19 -3.88 -2.09 0.57
C GLY A 19 -4.71 -3.17 -0.13
N GLY A 20 -5.16 -4.18 0.60
CA GLY A 20 -6.02 -5.26 0.08
C GLY A 20 -7.36 -4.74 -0.43
N ILE A 21 -8.02 -3.85 0.31
CA ILE A 21 -9.26 -3.19 -0.14
C ILE A 21 -9.01 -2.40 -1.44
N THR A 22 -7.90 -1.66 -1.51
CA THR A 22 -7.49 -0.92 -2.71
C THR A 22 -7.31 -1.87 -3.90
N LEU A 23 -6.61 -2.98 -3.70
CA LEU A 23 -6.34 -4.00 -4.72
C LEU A 23 -7.63 -4.66 -5.22
N VAL A 24 -8.52 -5.07 -4.31
CA VAL A 24 -9.83 -5.64 -4.67
C VAL A 24 -10.65 -4.65 -5.50
N THR A 25 -10.65 -3.37 -5.10
CA THR A 25 -11.34 -2.31 -5.85
C THR A 25 -10.76 -2.17 -7.27
N ALA A 26 -9.44 -2.25 -7.43
CA ALA A 26 -8.80 -2.25 -8.75
C ALA A 26 -9.16 -3.47 -9.60
N ILE A 27 -9.19 -4.67 -9.03
CA ILE A 27 -9.63 -5.89 -9.73
C ILE A 27 -11.07 -5.74 -10.21
N MET A 28 -11.95 -5.26 -9.32
CA MET A 28 -13.35 -4.99 -9.63
C MET A 28 -13.51 -3.95 -10.75
N PHE A 29 -12.66 -2.92 -10.78
CA PHE A 29 -12.63 -1.92 -11.86
C PHE A 29 -12.11 -2.50 -13.18
N ALA A 30 -11.09 -3.36 -13.16
CA ALA A 30 -10.58 -3.99 -14.38
C ALA A 30 -11.60 -4.92 -15.06
N HIS A 31 -12.47 -5.56 -14.28
CA HIS A 31 -13.56 -6.39 -14.80
C HIS A 31 -14.77 -5.57 -15.25
N GLN A 32 -15.15 -4.56 -14.48
CA GLN A 32 -16.29 -3.68 -14.76
C GLN A 32 -15.83 -2.22 -14.74
N PRO A 33 -15.28 -1.72 -15.86
CA PRO A 33 -14.77 -0.36 -15.93
C PRO A 33 -15.91 0.64 -15.76
N ASP A 34 -15.79 1.46 -14.73
CA ASP A 34 -16.75 2.50 -14.30
C ASP A 34 -15.95 3.67 -13.71
N GLU A 35 -16.27 4.90 -14.13
CA GLU A 35 -15.62 6.12 -13.67
C GLU A 35 -15.70 6.28 -12.15
N ARG A 36 -16.80 5.86 -11.52
CA ARG A 36 -16.97 5.93 -10.06
C ARG A 36 -15.94 5.08 -9.32
N ARG A 37 -15.59 3.92 -9.88
CA ARG A 37 -14.60 3.01 -9.28
C ARG A 37 -13.19 3.57 -9.39
N MET A 38 -12.87 4.33 -10.43
CA MET A 38 -11.58 5.02 -10.54
C MET A 38 -11.40 6.08 -9.44
N ALA A 39 -12.46 6.84 -9.11
CA ALA A 39 -12.43 7.77 -7.99
C ALA A 39 -12.17 7.05 -6.66
N LEU A 40 -12.79 5.88 -6.45
CA LEU A 40 -12.54 5.05 -5.26
C LEU A 40 -11.09 4.53 -5.20
N ILE A 41 -10.53 4.05 -6.31
CA ILE A 41 -9.13 3.58 -6.36
C ILE A 41 -8.17 4.70 -5.95
N ARG A 42 -8.40 5.94 -6.41
CA ARG A 42 -7.58 7.10 -6.03
C ARG A 42 -7.69 7.39 -4.53
N ALA A 43 -8.91 7.39 -3.98
CA ALA A 43 -9.15 7.62 -2.57
C ALA A 43 -8.49 6.53 -1.69
N PHE A 44 -8.65 5.26 -2.05
CA PHE A 44 -8.03 4.15 -1.33
C PHE A 44 -6.51 4.07 -1.50
N THR A 45 -5.97 4.54 -2.63
CA THR A 45 -4.52 4.71 -2.80
C THR A 45 -3.97 5.71 -1.79
N ALA A 46 -4.63 6.87 -1.63
CA ALA A 46 -4.23 7.86 -0.63
C ALA A 46 -4.33 7.30 0.79
N ALA A 47 -5.43 6.61 1.12
CA ALA A 47 -5.59 5.94 2.41
C ALA A 47 -4.49 4.90 2.67
N SER A 48 -4.10 4.13 1.65
CA SER A 48 -3.00 3.16 1.73
C SER A 48 -1.65 3.83 1.98
N LEU A 49 -1.38 4.96 1.32
CA LEU A 49 -0.17 5.75 1.56
C LEU A 49 -0.11 6.28 2.98
N PHE A 50 -1.22 6.84 3.50
CA PHE A 50 -1.28 7.27 4.89
C PHE A 50 -1.09 6.10 5.86
N SER A 51 -1.69 4.94 5.59
CA SER A 51 -1.49 3.73 6.38
C SER A 51 -0.02 3.31 6.41
N VAL A 52 0.68 3.37 5.27
CA VAL A 52 2.11 3.05 5.18
C VAL A 52 2.93 4.03 6.01
N LEU A 53 2.69 5.33 5.85
CA LEU A 53 3.41 6.36 6.60
C LEU A 53 3.21 6.19 8.11
N THR A 54 1.98 5.98 8.55
CA THR A 54 1.68 5.73 9.97
C THR A 54 2.37 4.47 10.49
N ALA A 55 2.38 3.37 9.72
CA ALA A 55 3.04 2.14 10.12
C ALA A 55 4.56 2.32 10.26
N VAL A 56 5.20 2.97 9.29
CA VAL A 56 6.64 3.27 9.32
C VAL A 56 6.97 4.19 10.50
N SER A 57 6.23 5.28 10.68
CA SER A 57 6.44 6.22 11.78
C SER A 57 6.26 5.56 13.15
N SER A 58 5.25 4.69 13.30
CA SER A 58 5.01 3.96 14.54
C SER A 58 6.14 2.98 14.86
N ASN A 59 6.64 2.24 13.87
CA ASN A 59 7.74 1.30 14.07
C ASN A 59 9.04 2.06 14.41
N LEU A 60 9.32 3.14 13.69
CA LEU A 60 10.50 3.95 13.95
C LEU A 60 10.45 4.60 15.33
N ALA A 61 9.30 5.14 15.74
CA ALA A 61 9.09 5.67 17.08
C ALA A 61 9.29 4.58 18.15
N THR A 62 8.83 3.35 17.89
CA THR A 62 9.03 2.23 18.81
C THR A 62 10.51 1.96 19.03
N VAL A 63 11.30 1.89 17.96
CA VAL A 63 12.76 1.68 18.03
C VAL A 63 13.43 2.83 18.77
N MET A 64 13.13 4.07 18.40
CA MET A 64 13.81 5.25 18.95
C MET A 64 13.44 5.54 20.42
N VAL A 65 12.28 5.09 20.88
CA VAL A 65 11.85 5.28 22.28
C VAL A 65 12.24 4.08 23.14
N HIS A 66 11.93 2.86 22.71
CA HIS A 66 12.08 1.68 23.58
C HIS A 66 13.50 1.13 23.61
N VAL A 67 14.30 1.28 22.55
CA VAL A 67 15.69 0.76 22.56
C VAL A 67 16.55 1.52 23.57
N PRO A 68 16.56 2.87 23.61
CA PRO A 68 17.36 3.61 24.60
C PRO A 68 16.83 3.48 26.04
N GLN A 69 15.52 3.31 26.22
CA GLN A 69 14.91 3.19 27.56
C GLN A 69 15.15 1.83 28.23
N ASN A 70 15.61 0.82 27.48
CA ASN A 70 15.90 -0.50 28.01
C ASN A 70 17.39 -0.61 28.36
N PRO A 71 17.77 -0.72 29.65
CA PRO A 71 19.18 -0.78 30.07
C PRO A 71 19.94 -1.94 29.41
N LYS A 72 19.24 -3.06 29.14
CA LYS A 72 19.79 -4.24 28.45
C LYS A 72 20.29 -3.94 27.04
N PHE A 73 19.69 -2.98 26.35
CA PHE A 73 20.06 -2.61 24.98
C PHE A 73 20.97 -1.37 24.98
N ALA A 74 20.67 -0.38 25.82
CA ALA A 74 21.41 0.87 25.93
C ALA A 74 22.89 0.68 26.31
N ASP A 75 23.17 -0.25 27.24
CA ASP A 75 24.55 -0.51 27.71
C ASP A 75 25.26 -1.62 26.91
N SER A 76 24.61 -2.15 25.87
CA SER A 76 25.16 -3.23 25.07
C SER A 76 26.15 -2.72 24.01
N HIS A 77 27.23 -3.47 23.78
CA HIS A 77 28.16 -3.21 22.66
C HIS A 77 27.47 -3.29 21.28
N ASP A 78 26.31 -3.95 21.21
CA ASP A 78 25.52 -4.17 20.01
C ASP A 78 24.45 -3.09 19.76
N PHE A 79 24.44 -1.99 20.53
CA PHE A 79 23.42 -0.93 20.43
C PHE A 79 23.18 -0.45 19.00
N ALA A 80 24.27 -0.16 18.26
CA ALA A 80 24.17 0.29 16.87
C ALA A 80 23.56 -0.77 15.94
N LYS A 81 23.86 -2.05 16.17
CA LYS A 81 23.31 -3.17 15.40
C LYS A 81 21.82 -3.33 15.67
N ILE A 82 21.39 -3.19 16.92
CA ILE A 82 19.96 -3.27 17.32
C ILE A 82 19.16 -2.16 16.65
N ILE A 83 19.67 -0.92 16.64
CA ILE A 83 19.03 0.20 15.95
C ILE A 83 18.92 -0.07 14.45
N MET A 84 19.99 -0.55 13.81
CA MET A 84 19.99 -0.81 12.37
C MET A 84 19.00 -1.91 11.98
N ILE A 85 18.87 -2.96 12.80
CA ILE A 85 17.84 -3.99 12.64
C ILE A 85 16.44 -3.37 12.77
N GLY A 86 16.19 -2.60 13.83
CA GLY A 86 14.88 -1.96 14.06
C GLY A 86 14.47 -0.99 12.94
N ILE A 87 15.42 -0.24 12.37
CA ILE A 87 15.17 0.61 11.18
C ILE A 87 14.81 -0.27 9.98
N GLY A 88 15.53 -1.38 9.78
CA GLY A 88 15.22 -2.35 8.72
C GLY A 88 13.80 -2.91 8.85
N GLU A 89 13.40 -3.32 10.05
CA GLU A 89 12.04 -3.80 10.34
C GLU A 89 10.98 -2.71 10.10
N SER A 90 11.31 -1.45 10.42
CA SER A 90 10.43 -0.29 10.23
C SER A 90 10.12 0.01 8.76
N LEU A 91 10.98 -0.42 7.82
CA LEU A 91 10.78 -0.24 6.38
C LEU A 91 9.91 -1.35 5.74
N THR A 92 9.70 -2.47 6.44
CA THR A 92 8.91 -3.58 5.90
C THR A 92 7.47 -3.21 5.52
N PRO A 93 6.72 -2.37 6.27
CA PRO A 93 5.38 -1.93 5.86
C PRO A 93 5.42 -1.04 4.62
N ALA A 94 6.48 -0.24 4.43
CA ALA A 94 6.65 0.58 3.23
C ALA A 94 6.84 -0.29 1.98
N ILE A 95 7.72 -1.29 2.07
CA ILE A 95 7.97 -2.22 0.96
C ILE A 95 6.67 -2.94 0.57
N MET A 96 5.94 -3.46 1.56
CA MET A 96 4.67 -4.16 1.33
C MET A 96 3.60 -3.25 0.73
N GLY A 97 3.37 -2.09 1.34
CA GLY A 97 2.35 -1.15 0.87
C GLY A 97 2.65 -0.63 -0.53
N CYS A 98 3.90 -0.29 -0.83
CA CYS A 98 4.32 0.09 -2.18
C CYS A 98 4.11 -1.06 -3.18
N ALA A 99 4.48 -2.30 -2.84
CA ALA A 99 4.27 -3.45 -3.72
C ALA A 99 2.78 -3.67 -4.05
N ILE A 100 1.89 -3.60 -3.04
CA ILE A 100 0.44 -3.71 -3.25
C ILE A 100 -0.05 -2.57 -4.16
N LEU A 101 0.39 -1.33 -3.93
CA LEU A 101 0.01 -0.19 -4.76
C LEU A 101 0.53 -0.33 -6.19
N THR A 102 1.74 -0.84 -6.41
CA THR A 102 2.26 -1.12 -7.75
C THR A 102 1.34 -2.08 -8.51
N VAL A 103 0.98 -3.21 -7.90
CA VAL A 103 0.07 -4.19 -8.51
C VAL A 103 -1.31 -3.57 -8.77
N THR A 104 -1.83 -2.82 -7.80
CA THR A 104 -3.11 -2.12 -7.89
C THR A 104 -3.14 -1.19 -9.12
N TRP A 105 -2.11 -0.39 -9.33
CA TRP A 105 -2.04 0.55 -10.45
C TRP A 105 -1.83 -0.12 -11.80
N VAL A 106 -1.10 -1.25 -11.85
CA VAL A 106 -1.03 -2.08 -13.07
C VAL A 106 -2.41 -2.60 -13.46
N ILE A 107 -3.19 -3.09 -12.49
CA ILE A 107 -4.56 -3.57 -12.73
C ILE A 107 -5.48 -2.41 -13.13
N ALA A 108 -5.36 -1.25 -12.47
CA ALA A 108 -6.11 -0.06 -12.82
C ALA A 108 -5.81 0.41 -14.25
N ALA A 109 -4.55 0.30 -14.72
CA ALA A 109 -4.19 0.60 -16.10
C ALA A 109 -4.94 -0.29 -17.12
N VAL A 110 -5.10 -1.58 -16.82
CA VAL A 110 -5.93 -2.49 -17.64
C VAL A 110 -7.39 -2.04 -17.65
N GLY A 111 -7.94 -1.65 -16.50
CA GLY A 111 -9.30 -1.11 -16.41
C GLY A 111 -9.51 0.17 -17.21
N MET A 112 -8.54 1.10 -17.16
CA MET A 112 -8.59 2.34 -17.94
C MET A 112 -8.58 2.08 -19.44
N ARG A 113 -7.77 1.13 -19.91
CA ARG A 113 -7.75 0.74 -21.34
C ARG A 113 -9.11 0.23 -21.80
N ARG A 114 -9.74 -0.65 -21.01
CA ARG A 114 -11.08 -1.20 -21.31
C ARG A 114 -12.18 -0.14 -21.29
N LEU A 115 -12.07 0.84 -20.39
CA LEU A 115 -13.01 1.98 -20.34
C LEU A 115 -12.92 2.82 -21.61
N SER A 116 -11.70 3.11 -22.08
CA SER A 116 -11.46 3.88 -23.30
C SER A 116 -12.03 3.20 -24.55
N GLU A 117 -11.86 1.88 -24.68
CA GLU A 117 -12.41 1.09 -25.80
C GLU A 117 -13.94 1.23 -25.85
N ARG A 118 -14.63 1.06 -24.71
CA ARG A 118 -16.10 1.21 -24.64
C ARG A 118 -16.61 2.61 -24.99
N LEU A 119 -15.91 3.65 -24.55
CA LEU A 119 -16.28 5.03 -24.88
C LEU A 119 -16.14 5.32 -26.38
N SER A 120 -15.13 4.73 -27.03
CA SER A 120 -14.94 4.88 -28.48
C SER A 120 -16.05 4.19 -29.29
N GLU A 121 -16.51 3.01 -28.87
CA GLU A 121 -17.63 2.28 -29.50
C GLU A 121 -18.94 3.07 -29.42
N LEU A 122 -19.25 3.65 -28.25
CA LEU A 122 -20.46 4.44 -28.05
C LEU A 122 -20.48 5.72 -28.90
N SER A 123 -19.34 6.40 -29.00
CA SER A 123 -19.20 7.60 -29.85
C SER A 123 -19.39 7.26 -31.33
N GLY A 124 -18.79 6.15 -31.79
CA GLY A 124 -18.96 5.67 -33.16
C GLY A 124 -20.41 5.27 -33.49
N ALA A 125 -21.09 4.58 -32.57
CA ALA A 125 -22.49 4.20 -32.72
C ALA A 125 -23.41 5.43 -32.78
N ALA A 126 -23.17 6.45 -31.95
CA ALA A 126 -23.94 7.69 -31.96
C ALA A 126 -23.80 8.43 -33.30
N LEU A 127 -22.58 8.54 -33.84
CA LEU A 127 -22.31 9.15 -35.13
C LEU A 127 -22.92 8.39 -36.31
N ALA A 128 -23.02 7.06 -36.24
CA ALA A 128 -23.65 6.24 -37.28
C ALA A 128 -25.19 6.33 -37.29
N SER A 129 -25.80 6.81 -36.20
CA SER A 129 -27.25 6.97 -36.04
C SER A 129 -27.78 8.38 -36.31
N ALA A 130 -26.89 9.34 -36.55
CA ALA A 130 -27.18 10.75 -36.84
C ALA A 130 -27.13 11.02 -38.35
#